data_AF-A0A7S1CUQ7-F1
#
_entry.id   AF-A0A7S1CUQ7-F1
#
_cell.length_a   1.000
_cell.length_b   1.000
_cell.length_c   1.000
_cell.angle_alpha   90.00
_cell.angle_beta   90.00
_cell.angle_gamma   90.00
#
_symmetry.space_group_name_H-M   'P 1'
#
loop_
_entity.id
_entity.type
_entity.pdbx_description
1 polymer ?
#
loop_
_entity_poly.entity_id
_entity_poly.type
_entity_poly.pdbx_seq_one_letter_code
_entity_poly.pdbx_strand_id
1 'polypeptide(L)'
;VGSFPVTSIVGKAPPPPDTEYRAVHRIRLSSLSHNYNCVEASAAQQKCSVIVVVKADGYGHGAVSTAVHLADSVRADAFAVATLEEGIALRKAFETIPV
;
A
#
# COMPACT_ATOMS: atom_id res chain seq x y z
N VAL A 1 -28.44 34.49 38.22
CA VAL A 1 -28.53 33.03 37.96
C VAL A 1 -29.36 32.85 36.69
N GLY A 2 -28.72 32.90 35.53
CA GLY A 2 -29.39 32.85 34.23
C GLY A 2 -29.31 31.43 33.68
N SER A 3 -30.47 30.84 33.40
CA SER A 3 -30.58 29.50 32.80
C SER A 3 -30.28 29.58 31.31
N PHE A 4 -29.24 28.87 30.84
CA PHE A 4 -28.96 28.71 29.41
C PHE A 4 -29.84 27.59 28.85
N PRO A 5 -30.43 27.76 27.65
CA PRO A 5 -31.17 26.68 27.03
C PRO A 5 -30.19 25.60 26.54
N VAL A 6 -30.38 24.36 27.02
CA VAL A 6 -29.73 23.18 26.47
C VAL A 6 -30.44 22.85 25.16
N THR A 7 -29.90 23.33 24.04
CA THR A 7 -30.28 22.80 22.72
C THR A 7 -29.68 21.41 22.59
N SER A 8 -30.53 20.37 22.63
CA SER A 8 -30.14 19.00 22.26
C SER A 8 -29.58 19.01 20.85
N ILE A 9 -28.25 19.00 20.76
CA ILE A 9 -27.56 18.64 19.53
C ILE A 9 -27.67 17.13 19.47
N VAL A 10 -28.67 16.63 18.74
CA VAL A 10 -28.64 15.25 18.25
C VAL A 10 -27.39 15.16 17.39
N GLY A 11 -26.31 14.67 17.98
CA GLY A 11 -25.01 14.54 17.35
C GLY A 11 -25.13 13.59 16.16
N LYS A 12 -25.08 14.17 14.97
CA LYS A 12 -24.93 13.51 13.68
C LYS A 12 -23.91 12.37 13.80
N ALA A 13 -24.22 11.21 13.24
CA ALA A 13 -23.28 10.09 13.15
C ALA A 13 -21.92 10.58 12.65
N PRO A 14 -20.80 10.02 13.15
CA PRO A 14 -19.47 10.45 12.73
C PRO A 14 -19.38 10.35 11.21
N PRO A 15 -18.81 11.37 10.55
CA PRO A 15 -18.66 11.35 9.10
C PRO A 15 -17.81 10.12 8.70
N PRO A 16 -18.06 9.52 7.52
CA PRO A 16 -17.26 8.40 7.08
C PRO A 16 -15.76 8.80 7.05
N PRO A 17 -14.83 7.86 7.29
CA PRO A 17 -13.42 8.15 7.59
C PRO A 17 -12.67 8.94 6.50
N ASP A 18 -13.28 9.13 5.32
CA ASP A 18 -12.77 9.88 4.19
C ASP A 18 -13.22 11.36 4.14
N THR A 19 -13.96 11.87 5.14
CA THR A 19 -14.56 13.21 5.09
C THR A 19 -13.64 14.35 5.58
N GLU A 20 -12.44 14.06 6.11
CA GLU A 20 -11.48 15.09 6.56
C GLU A 20 -10.38 15.44 5.54
N TYR A 21 -10.27 14.69 4.44
CA TYR A 21 -9.21 14.88 3.46
C TYR A 21 -9.70 15.68 2.24
N ARG A 22 -8.99 16.75 1.87
CA ARG A 22 -9.30 17.56 0.67
C ARG A 22 -9.01 16.84 -0.64
N ALA A 23 -8.18 15.80 -0.61
CA ALA A 23 -7.85 14.93 -1.74
C ALA A 23 -7.47 13.54 -1.22
N VAL A 24 -7.84 12.49 -1.96
CA VAL A 24 -7.55 11.10 -1.60
C VAL A 24 -6.90 10.39 -2.79
N HIS A 25 -5.83 9.65 -2.53
CA HIS A 25 -5.19 8.76 -3.48
C HIS A 25 -5.53 7.31 -3.12
N ARG A 26 -6.23 6.59 -4.00
CA ARG A 26 -6.66 5.20 -3.75
C ARG A 26 -5.86 4.25 -4.61
N ILE A 27 -5.22 3.29 -3.96
CA ILE A 27 -4.45 2.24 -4.63
C ILE A 27 -5.27 0.95 -4.67
N ARG A 28 -5.40 0.39 -5.87
CA ARG A 28 -6.00 -0.92 -6.07
C ARG A 28 -4.90 -1.97 -6.10
N LEU A 29 -4.64 -2.61 -4.96
CA LEU A 29 -3.58 -3.61 -4.84
C LEU A 29 -3.74 -4.78 -5.82
N SER A 30 -4.99 -5.21 -6.09
CA SER A 30 -5.24 -6.27 -7.08
C SER A 30 -4.80 -5.92 -8.51
N SER A 31 -4.74 -4.64 -8.86
CA SER A 31 -4.17 -4.20 -10.15
C SER A 31 -2.66 -4.41 -10.19
N LEU A 32 -1.96 -4.30 -9.07
CA LEU A 32 -0.53 -4.57 -9.00
C LEU A 32 -0.24 -6.05 -9.26
N SER A 33 -0.99 -6.96 -8.64
CA SER A 33 -0.86 -8.41 -8.89
C SER A 33 -1.20 -8.79 -10.33
N HIS A 34 -2.25 -8.20 -10.90
CA HIS A 34 -2.57 -8.39 -12.31
C HIS A 34 -1.41 -7.96 -13.22
N ASN A 35 -0.88 -6.75 -13.00
CA ASN A 35 0.22 -6.21 -13.80
C ASN A 35 1.49 -7.06 -13.66
N TYR A 36 1.83 -7.49 -12.44
CA TYR A 36 2.95 -8.38 -12.19
C TYR A 36 2.83 -9.67 -13.01
N ASN A 37 1.67 -10.34 -12.97
CA ASN A 37 1.46 -11.59 -13.71
C ASN A 37 1.61 -11.42 -15.22
N CYS A 38 1.20 -10.28 -15.78
CA CYS A 38 1.42 -9.98 -17.19
C CYS A 38 2.91 -9.84 -17.53
N VAL A 39 3.68 -9.15 -16.69
CA VAL A 39 5.13 -9.00 -16.87
C VAL A 39 5.84 -10.33 -16.68
N GLU A 40 5.51 -11.08 -15.64
CA GLU A 40 6.08 -12.39 -15.33
C GLU A 40 5.83 -13.39 -16.46
N ALA A 41 4.62 -13.43 -17.03
CA ALA A 41 4.32 -14.28 -18.17
C ALA A 41 5.19 -13.96 -19.40
N SER A 42 5.49 -12.67 -19.65
CA SER A 42 6.38 -12.27 -20.73
C SER A 42 7.84 -12.57 -20.42
N ALA A 43 8.29 -12.38 -19.17
CA ALA A 43 9.65 -12.64 -18.74
C ALA A 43 9.96 -14.15 -18.78
N ALA A 44 9.02 -14.98 -18.35
CA ALA A 44 9.14 -16.44 -18.37
C ALA A 44 9.34 -17.00 -19.79
N GLN A 45 8.67 -16.44 -20.81
CA GLN A 45 8.89 -16.81 -22.21
C GLN A 45 10.34 -16.56 -22.67
N GLN A 46 11.00 -15.57 -22.07
CA GLN A 46 12.38 -15.20 -22.35
C GLN A 46 13.38 -15.83 -21.36
N LYS A 47 12.89 -16.65 -20.41
CA LYS A 47 13.68 -17.21 -19.30
C LYS A 47 14.36 -16.14 -18.44
N CYS A 48 13.69 -15.01 -18.27
CA CYS A 48 14.13 -13.90 -17.42
C CYS A 48 13.38 -13.91 -16.10
N SER A 49 14.03 -13.43 -15.04
CA SER A 49 13.39 -13.16 -13.74
C SER A 49 12.91 -11.70 -13.67
N VAL A 50 11.86 -11.44 -12.89
CA VAL A 50 11.33 -10.10 -12.64
C VAL A 50 11.82 -9.58 -11.30
N ILE A 51 12.23 -8.31 -11.26
CA ILE A 51 12.53 -7.60 -10.01
C ILE A 51 11.53 -6.46 -9.87
N VAL A 52 10.78 -6.45 -8.76
CA VAL A 52 9.79 -5.42 -8.49
C VAL A 52 10.48 -4.19 -7.90
N VAL A 53 10.50 -3.10 -8.66
CA VAL A 53 11.09 -1.84 -8.21
C VAL A 53 10.05 -1.05 -7.41
N VAL A 54 10.31 -0.81 -6.12
CA VAL A 54 9.41 -0.10 -5.19
C VAL A 54 10.06 1.16 -4.58
N LYS A 55 11.00 1.78 -5.29
CA LYS A 55 11.58 3.09 -4.91
C LYS A 55 10.52 4.21 -4.85
N ALA A 56 10.87 5.32 -4.20
CA ALA A 56 10.00 6.47 -4.00
C ALA A 56 8.66 6.08 -3.37
N ASP A 57 8.71 5.29 -2.30
CA ASP A 57 7.54 4.71 -1.63
C ASP A 57 6.60 3.96 -2.60
N GLY A 58 7.17 3.09 -3.43
CA GLY A 58 6.43 2.36 -4.45
C GLY A 58 5.83 3.29 -5.49
N TYR A 59 6.56 4.32 -5.94
CA TYR A 59 6.05 5.39 -6.80
C TYR A 59 4.83 6.12 -6.22
N GLY A 60 4.77 6.28 -4.89
CA GLY A 60 3.66 6.90 -4.17
C GLY A 60 2.46 5.98 -3.89
N HIS A 61 2.55 4.69 -4.25
CA HIS A 61 1.51 3.70 -3.95
C HIS A 61 1.66 3.07 -2.56
N GLY A 62 2.79 3.28 -1.88
CA GLY A 62 3.18 2.61 -0.65
C GLY A 62 4.09 1.41 -0.92
N ALA A 63 5.39 1.54 -0.66
CA ALA A 63 6.39 0.52 -0.97
C ALA A 63 6.15 -0.78 -0.22
N VAL A 64 5.98 -0.70 1.11
CA VAL A 64 5.81 -1.86 1.98
C VAL A 64 4.51 -2.59 1.63
N SER A 65 3.39 -1.89 1.56
CA SER A 65 2.10 -2.49 1.23
C SER A 65 2.11 -3.15 -0.16
N THR A 66 2.76 -2.52 -1.14
CA THR A 66 2.95 -3.09 -2.48
C THR A 66 3.78 -4.37 -2.44
N ALA A 67 4.95 -4.32 -1.79
CA ALA A 67 5.88 -5.45 -1.79
C ALA A 67 5.32 -6.66 -1.05
N VAL A 68 4.73 -6.45 0.14
CA VAL A 68 4.09 -7.51 0.92
C VAL A 68 2.93 -8.12 0.14
N HIS A 69 2.07 -7.28 -0.46
CA HIS A 69 0.96 -7.78 -1.26
C HIS A 69 1.42 -8.64 -2.43
N LEU A 70 2.47 -8.24 -3.15
CA LEU A 70 2.99 -8.99 -4.30
C LEU A 70 3.72 -10.28 -3.88
N ALA A 71 4.45 -10.24 -2.77
CA ALA A 71 5.08 -11.44 -2.20
C ALA A 71 4.02 -12.49 -1.79
N ASP A 72 2.94 -12.06 -1.14
CA ASP A 72 1.89 -12.96 -0.66
C ASP A 72 0.99 -13.47 -1.79
N SER A 73 0.53 -12.56 -2.67
CA SER A 73 -0.51 -12.88 -3.65
C SER A 73 0.00 -13.55 -4.92
N VAL A 74 1.22 -13.21 -5.36
CA VAL A 74 1.78 -13.68 -6.63
C VAL A 74 3.21 -14.22 -6.51
N ARG A 75 3.71 -14.37 -5.27
CA ARG A 75 5.03 -14.95 -4.96
C ARG A 75 6.20 -14.21 -5.60
N ALA A 76 6.09 -12.89 -5.74
CA ALA A 76 7.24 -12.06 -6.11
C ALA A 76 8.34 -12.18 -5.04
N ASP A 77 9.56 -12.51 -5.45
CA ASP A 77 10.67 -12.86 -4.56
C ASP A 77 11.84 -11.88 -4.61
N ALA A 78 11.86 -10.97 -5.58
CA ALA A 78 12.90 -9.96 -5.75
C ALA A 78 12.34 -8.53 -5.77
N PHE A 79 12.92 -7.66 -4.94
CA PHE A 79 12.54 -6.25 -4.80
C PHE A 79 13.75 -5.33 -4.87
N ALA A 80 13.56 -4.13 -5.44
CA ALA A 80 14.59 -3.10 -5.53
C ALA A 80 14.09 -1.72 -5.09
N VAL A 81 14.96 -0.95 -4.45
CA VAL A 81 14.72 0.41 -3.93
C VAL A 81 15.86 1.34 -4.35
N ALA A 82 15.74 2.65 -4.10
CA ALA A 82 16.77 3.62 -4.47
C ALA A 82 17.72 3.97 -3.31
N THR A 83 17.24 3.90 -2.07
CA THR A 83 17.96 4.35 -0.88
C THR A 83 18.14 3.25 0.16
N LEU A 84 19.10 3.44 1.07
CA LEU A 84 19.34 2.51 2.17
C LEU A 84 18.13 2.49 3.13
N GLU A 85 17.54 3.64 3.40
CA GLU A 85 16.40 3.82 4.29
C GLU A 85 15.17 3.05 3.80
N GLU A 86 14.88 3.14 2.50
CA GLU A 86 13.83 2.32 1.86
C GLU A 86 14.12 0.82 2.02
N GLY A 87 15.38 0.42 1.85
CA GLY A 87 15.80 -0.98 1.98
C GLY A 87 15.66 -1.51 3.41
N ILE A 88 16.04 -0.71 4.40
CA ILE A 88 15.87 -1.02 5.82
C ILE A 88 14.39 -1.15 6.18
N ALA A 89 13.56 -0.20 5.72
CA ALA A 89 12.11 -0.25 5.95
C ALA A 89 11.49 -1.52 5.37
N LEU A 90 11.87 -1.87 4.13
CA LEU A 90 11.37 -3.06 3.46
C LEU A 90 11.83 -4.35 4.15
N ARG A 91 13.09 -4.43 4.59
CA ARG A 91 13.61 -5.57 5.33
C ARG A 91 12.84 -5.82 6.63
N LYS A 92 12.64 -4.77 7.43
CA LYS A 92 11.88 -4.86 8.69
C LYS A 92 10.44 -5.35 8.48
N ALA A 93 9.79 -4.90 7.41
CA ALA A 93 8.44 -5.34 7.08
C ALA A 93 8.37 -6.85 6.84
N PHE A 94 9.33 -7.43 6.09
CA PHE A 94 9.36 -8.87 5.83
C PHE A 94 9.75 -9.71 7.04
N GLU A 95 10.53 -9.19 7.99
CA GLU A 95 10.84 -9.89 9.25
C GLU A 95 9.61 -10.06 10.16
N THR A 96 8.58 -9.23 9.99
CA THR A 96 7.38 -9.21 10.85
C THR A 96 6.27 -10.12 10.31
N ILE A 97 6.45 -10.71 9.12
CA ILE A 97 5.48 -11.59 8.47
C ILE A 97 5.88 -13.04 8.80
N PRO A 98 5.06 -13.80 9.55
CA PRO A 98 5.37 -15.19 9.86
C PRO A 98 5.41 -16.01 8.56
N VAL A 99 6.50 -16.78 8.42
CA VAL A 99 6.73 -17.76 7.35
C VAL A 99 5.68 -18.87 7.33
#